data_AF-A0A2G8L2F4-F1
#
_entry.id   AF-A0A2G8L2F4-F1
#
_cell.length_a   1.000
_cell.length_b   1.000
_cell.length_c   1.000
_cell.angle_alpha   90.00
_cell.angle_beta   90.00
_cell.angle_gamma   90.00
#
_symmetry.space_group_name_H-M   'P 1'
#
loop_
_entity.id
_entity.type
_entity.pdbx_description
1 polymer ?
#
loop_
_entity_poly.entity_id
_entity_poly.type
_entity_poly.pdbx_seq_one_letter_code
_entity_poly.pdbx_strand_id
1 'polypeptide(L)'
;MTNRLTSLNLMIIKERVELHNAKEMFAWNHPPGGLLIHPSFSYHRAAFPFFALHEGAPPSEKFTAVILARTPIISISAPIMRLMSNVAESNYAAKVVIIWQVGKPLPLKERWPDLKVPLAVIESDPKVQ
;
A
#
# COMPACT_ATOMS: atom_id res chain seq x y z
N MET A 1 -12.09 -22.96 8.37
CA MET A 1 -10.85 -22.19 8.12
C MET A 1 -10.92 -20.73 8.58
N THR A 2 -12.01 -20.28 9.19
CA THR A 2 -12.26 -18.89 9.63
C THR A 2 -11.64 -18.52 10.99
N ASN A 3 -11.35 -19.48 11.87
CA ASN A 3 -10.87 -19.18 13.23
C ASN A 3 -9.39 -18.78 13.35
N ARG A 4 -8.56 -19.01 12.33
CA ARG A 4 -7.11 -18.69 12.40
C ARG A 4 -6.82 -17.22 12.07
N LEU A 5 -7.60 -16.62 11.17
CA LEU A 5 -7.39 -15.24 10.72
C LEU A 5 -7.76 -14.21 11.81
N THR A 6 -8.80 -14.48 12.60
CA THR A 6 -9.20 -13.64 13.73
C THR A 6 -8.16 -13.65 14.86
N SER A 7 -7.57 -14.82 15.14
CA SER A 7 -6.51 -14.97 16.15
C SER A 7 -5.24 -14.20 15.78
N LEU A 8 -4.83 -14.22 14.51
CA LEU A 8 -3.63 -13.50 14.04
C LEU A 8 -3.79 -11.98 14.12
N ASN A 9 -4.94 -11.45 13.70
CA ASN A 9 -5.22 -10.00 13.79
C ASN A 9 -5.22 -9.48 15.23
N LEU A 10 -5.81 -10.24 16.16
CA LEU A 10 -5.80 -9.88 17.58
C LEU A 10 -4.39 -9.92 18.19
N MET A 11 -3.55 -10.85 17.74
CA MET A 11 -2.16 -10.93 18.18
C MET A 11 -1.32 -9.75 17.69
N ILE A 12 -1.52 -9.31 16.43
CA ILE A 12 -0.88 -8.10 15.87
C ILE A 12 -1.25 -6.86 16.69
N ILE A 13 -2.54 -6.68 16.98
CA ILE A 13 -3.03 -5.51 17.70
C ILE A 13 -2.49 -5.51 19.14
N LYS A 14 -2.54 -6.66 19.82
CA LYS A 14 -2.02 -6.80 21.17
C LYS A 14 -0.52 -6.45 21.26
N GLU A 15 0.28 -6.97 20.34
CA GLU A 15 1.73 -6.70 20.32
C GLU A 15 2.06 -5.23 20.00
N ARG A 16 1.20 -4.50 19.27
CA ARG A 16 1.38 -3.05 19.04
C ARG A 16 0.99 -2.18 20.25
N VAL A 17 0.14 -2.67 21.14
CA VAL A 17 -0.24 -1.96 22.38
C VAL A 17 0.78 -2.24 23.49
N GLU A 18 1.25 -3.48 23.59
CA GLU A 18 2.23 -3.92 24.60
C GLU A 18 3.65 -3.98 23.99
N LEU A 19 4.24 -2.81 23.70
CA LEU A 19 5.55 -2.70 23.02
C LEU A 19 6.70 -3.47 23.72
N HIS A 20 6.60 -3.70 25.03
CA HIS A 20 7.59 -4.47 25.80
C HIS A 20 7.51 -5.99 25.60
N ASN A 21 6.36 -6.49 25.11
CA ASN A 21 6.13 -7.89 24.72
C ASN A 21 6.06 -8.06 23.20
N ALA A 22 6.21 -6.97 22.44
CA ALA A 22 6.23 -7.03 20.99
C ALA A 22 7.39 -7.89 20.54
N LYS A 23 7.12 -8.91 19.71
CA LYS A 23 8.18 -9.53 18.92
C LYS A 23 8.83 -8.43 18.08
N GLU A 24 10.11 -8.59 17.74
CA GLU A 24 10.78 -7.62 16.87
C GLU A 24 9.87 -7.30 15.68
N MET A 25 9.68 -6.01 15.39
CA MET A 25 8.78 -5.52 14.35
C MET A 25 9.04 -6.20 12.98
N PHE A 26 10.25 -6.73 12.80
CA PHE A 26 10.74 -7.53 11.68
C PHE A 26 10.09 -8.93 11.56
N ALA A 27 9.74 -9.58 12.67
CA ALA A 27 9.10 -10.90 12.67
C ALA A 27 7.71 -10.88 11.99
N TRP A 28 7.02 -9.74 12.04
CA TRP A 28 5.74 -9.55 11.36
C TRP A 28 5.84 -9.54 9.83
N ASN A 29 7.03 -9.20 9.30
CA ASN A 29 7.34 -9.19 7.88
C ASN A 29 8.07 -10.46 7.43
N HIS A 30 8.38 -11.40 8.31
CA HIS A 30 9.09 -12.64 7.94
C HIS A 30 8.09 -13.76 7.60
N PRO A 31 8.29 -14.55 6.53
CA PRO A 31 7.39 -15.65 6.19
C PRO A 31 7.30 -16.66 7.35
N PRO A 32 6.09 -17.18 7.66
CA PRO A 32 4.83 -17.08 6.92
C PRO A 32 3.94 -15.89 7.34
N GLY A 33 4.52 -14.76 7.76
CA GLY A 33 3.84 -13.59 8.32
C GLY A 33 2.64 -13.04 7.53
N GLY A 34 1.84 -12.20 8.19
CA GLY A 34 0.51 -11.76 7.75
C GLY A 34 0.47 -10.73 6.61
N LEU A 35 1.58 -10.51 5.89
CA LEU A 35 1.58 -9.63 4.73
C LEU A 35 0.95 -10.35 3.52
N LEU A 36 -0.01 -9.68 2.90
CA LEU A 36 -0.59 -10.13 1.63
C LEU A 36 0.51 -10.13 0.55
N ILE A 37 0.89 -11.33 0.10
CA ILE A 37 1.73 -11.50 -1.09
C ILE A 37 0.83 -11.52 -2.33
N HIS A 38 1.34 -10.99 -3.44
CA HIS A 38 0.65 -11.15 -4.71
C HIS A 38 0.54 -12.65 -5.02
N PRO A 39 -0.65 -13.18 -5.38
CA PRO A 39 -0.85 -14.62 -5.55
C PRO A 39 -0.14 -15.22 -6.77
N SER A 40 0.43 -14.38 -7.64
CA SER A 40 1.23 -14.86 -8.76
C SER A 40 2.60 -15.34 -8.28
N PHE A 41 2.97 -16.54 -8.70
CA PHE A 41 4.30 -17.08 -8.50
C PHE A 41 5.37 -16.19 -9.18
N SER A 42 6.49 -15.94 -8.51
CA SER A 42 7.66 -15.24 -9.05
C SER A 42 8.93 -16.05 -8.75
N TYR A 43 9.80 -16.21 -9.76
CA TYR A 43 11.12 -16.84 -9.60
C TYR A 43 12.17 -15.90 -9.00
N HIS A 44 11.90 -14.59 -8.92
CA HIS A 44 12.84 -13.59 -8.42
C HIS A 44 12.54 -13.25 -6.95
N ARG A 45 13.52 -13.48 -6.06
CA ARG A 45 13.41 -13.15 -4.63
C ARG A 45 13.14 -11.66 -4.36
N ALA A 46 13.66 -10.78 -5.21
CA ALA A 46 13.39 -9.34 -5.17
C ALA A 46 11.91 -8.95 -5.35
N ALA A 47 11.07 -9.84 -5.91
CA ALA A 47 9.63 -9.61 -6.02
C ALA A 47 8.91 -9.74 -4.67
N PHE A 48 9.57 -10.26 -3.64
CA PHE A 48 8.99 -10.51 -2.34
C PHE A 48 9.60 -9.55 -1.30
N PRO A 49 8.79 -8.66 -0.70
CA PRO A 49 9.30 -7.59 0.16
C PRO A 49 9.98 -8.10 1.44
N PHE A 50 9.69 -9.34 1.86
CA PHE A 50 10.23 -9.94 3.07
C PHE A 50 11.67 -10.44 2.94
N PHE A 51 12.19 -10.63 1.73
CA PHE A 51 13.59 -11.04 1.53
C PHE A 51 14.57 -9.87 1.46
N ALA A 52 14.10 -8.63 1.26
CA ALA A 52 14.96 -7.46 1.08
C ALA A 52 15.99 -7.29 2.22
N LEU A 53 15.57 -7.51 3.47
CA LEU A 53 16.47 -7.40 4.63
C LEU A 53 17.49 -8.54 4.69
N HIS A 54 17.07 -9.79 4.44
CA HIS A 54 17.95 -10.95 4.44
C HIS A 54 19.01 -10.86 3.33
N GLU A 55 18.67 -10.24 2.20
CA GLU A 55 19.59 -10.02 1.09
C GLU A 55 20.47 -8.77 1.27
N GLY A 56 20.36 -8.07 2.41
CA GLY A 56 21.12 -6.86 2.71
C GLY A 56 20.80 -5.70 1.75
N ALA A 57 19.64 -5.74 1.08
CA ALA A 57 19.24 -4.68 0.17
C ALA A 57 18.97 -3.40 0.98
N PRO A 58 19.62 -2.27 0.64
CA PRO A 58 19.36 -1.02 1.34
C PRO A 58 17.91 -0.58 1.08
N PRO A 59 17.26 0.08 2.06
CA PRO A 59 15.96 0.70 1.82
C PRO A 59 16.09 1.73 0.69
N SER A 60 15.06 1.82 -0.15
CA SER A 60 15.03 2.86 -1.19
C SER A 60 15.01 4.25 -0.54
N GLU A 61 15.80 5.18 -1.08
CA GLU A 61 15.78 6.59 -0.67
C GLU A 61 14.48 7.29 -1.08
N LYS A 62 13.67 6.65 -1.94
CA LYS A 62 12.40 7.16 -2.43
C LYS A 62 11.23 6.35 -1.89
N PHE A 63 10.11 7.03 -1.69
CA PHE A 63 8.87 6.41 -1.22
C PHE A 63 7.86 6.26 -2.36
N THR A 64 6.97 5.27 -2.21
CA THR A 64 5.75 5.15 -3.03
C THR A 64 4.59 5.65 -2.20
N ALA A 65 3.86 6.64 -2.72
CA ALA A 65 2.68 7.15 -2.05
C ALA A 65 1.46 6.29 -2.39
N VAL A 66 0.83 5.70 -1.38
CA VAL A 66 -0.41 4.94 -1.53
C VAL A 66 -1.56 5.76 -0.97
N ILE A 67 -2.50 6.14 -1.82
CA ILE A 67 -3.63 7.01 -1.48
C ILE A 67 -4.93 6.21 -1.68
N LEU A 68 -5.71 6.07 -0.61
CA LEU A 68 -7.01 5.41 -0.66
C LEU A 68 -8.11 6.42 -1.03
N ALA A 69 -8.72 6.24 -2.20
CA ALA A 69 -9.84 7.05 -2.66
C ALA A 69 -11.18 6.40 -2.26
N ARG A 70 -11.92 7.03 -1.35
CA ARG A 70 -13.27 6.60 -0.92
C ARG A 70 -14.39 7.48 -1.44
N THR A 71 -14.06 8.64 -1.99
CA THR A 71 -15.01 9.60 -2.55
C THR A 71 -14.67 9.85 -4.02
N PRO A 72 -15.69 10.05 -4.88
CA PRO A 72 -15.44 10.33 -6.30
C PRO A 72 -14.71 11.66 -6.47
N ILE A 73 -13.90 11.73 -7.53
CA ILE A 73 -13.23 12.98 -7.93
C ILE A 73 -14.24 13.81 -8.72
N ILE A 74 -14.82 14.81 -8.06
CA ILE A 74 -15.86 15.67 -8.63
C ILE A 74 -15.25 16.90 -9.31
N SER A 75 -14.07 17.35 -8.86
CA SER A 75 -13.39 18.56 -9.33
C SER A 75 -11.86 18.44 -9.21
N ILE A 76 -11.11 19.18 -10.03
CA ILE A 76 -9.66 19.39 -9.89
C ILE A 76 -9.29 20.04 -8.56
N SER A 77 -10.20 20.83 -7.97
CA SER A 77 -10.00 21.43 -6.65
C SER A 77 -10.23 20.45 -5.49
N ALA A 78 -10.58 19.18 -5.77
CA ALA A 78 -10.82 18.18 -4.74
C ALA A 78 -9.54 17.95 -3.90
N PRO A 79 -9.67 17.65 -2.59
CA PRO A 79 -8.53 17.42 -1.71
C PRO A 79 -7.58 16.34 -2.21
N ILE A 80 -8.11 15.25 -2.78
CA ILE A 80 -7.31 14.15 -3.33
C ILE A 80 -6.41 14.60 -4.50
N MET A 81 -6.91 15.49 -5.37
CA MET A 81 -6.14 16.04 -6.49
C MET A 81 -4.97 16.88 -5.99
N ARG A 82 -5.23 17.76 -5.01
CA ARG A 82 -4.19 18.58 -4.36
C ARG A 82 -3.16 17.71 -3.64
N LEU A 83 -3.61 16.68 -2.93
CA LEU A 83 -2.72 15.74 -2.25
C LEU A 83 -1.79 15.04 -3.24
N MET A 84 -2.34 14.54 -4.36
CA MET A 84 -1.54 13.89 -5.40
C MET A 84 -0.49 14.83 -5.99
N SER A 85 -0.87 16.06 -6.36
CA SER A 85 0.07 17.04 -6.89
C SER A 85 1.16 17.38 -5.88
N ASN A 86 0.81 17.66 -4.62
CA ASN A 86 1.79 18.01 -3.60
C ASN A 86 2.78 16.87 -3.31
N VAL A 87 2.29 15.63 -3.30
CA VAL A 87 3.15 14.46 -3.08
C VAL A 87 4.07 14.24 -4.28
N ALA A 88 3.57 14.41 -5.50
CA ALA A 88 4.34 14.26 -6.73
C ALA A 88 5.43 15.33 -6.91
N GLU A 89 5.32 16.48 -6.24
CA GLU A 89 6.36 17.51 -6.22
C GLU A 89 7.57 17.14 -5.33
N SER A 90 7.45 16.11 -4.49
CA SER A 90 8.58 15.66 -3.67
C SER A 90 9.66 14.98 -4.51
N ASN A 91 10.92 15.41 -4.34
CA ASN A 91 12.09 14.75 -4.96
C ASN A 91 12.27 13.29 -4.52
N TYR A 92 11.66 12.92 -3.38
CA TYR A 92 11.70 11.58 -2.82
C TYR A 92 10.50 10.73 -3.23
N ALA A 93 9.53 11.27 -3.96
CA ALA A 93 8.44 10.47 -4.50
C ALA A 93 8.92 9.66 -5.71
N ALA A 94 8.78 8.33 -5.66
CA ALA A 94 9.05 7.46 -6.80
C ALA A 94 7.80 7.25 -7.67
N LYS A 95 6.63 7.15 -7.04
CA LYS A 95 5.37 6.78 -7.68
C LYS A 95 4.17 7.15 -6.79
N VAL A 96 3.04 7.46 -7.41
CA VAL A 96 1.74 7.57 -6.74
C VAL A 96 0.86 6.40 -7.14
N VAL A 97 0.26 5.73 -6.15
CA VAL A 97 -0.69 4.63 -6.33
C VAL A 97 -2.02 5.03 -5.70
N ILE A 98 -3.07 5.06 -6.50
CA ILE A 98 -4.43 5.31 -6.05
C ILE A 98 -5.14 3.97 -5.91
N ILE A 99 -5.61 3.66 -4.71
CA ILE A 99 -6.55 2.56 -4.48
C ILE A 99 -7.95 3.15 -4.61
N TRP A 100 -8.62 2.83 -5.70
CA TRP A 100 -9.95 3.33 -6.01
C TRP A 100 -11.00 2.43 -5.37
N GLN A 101 -11.58 2.90 -4.27
CA GLN A 101 -12.67 2.25 -3.54
C GLN A 101 -13.91 3.16 -3.53
N VAL A 102 -14.16 3.80 -4.66
CA VAL A 102 -15.37 4.54 -4.92
C VAL A 102 -16.24 3.59 -5.73
N GLY A 103 -17.46 3.26 -5.29
CA GLY A 103 -18.38 2.37 -6.01
C GLY A 103 -18.91 2.94 -7.35
N LYS A 104 -18.08 3.74 -8.03
CA LYS A 104 -18.31 4.44 -9.29
C LYS A 104 -17.11 4.17 -10.20
N PRO A 105 -17.27 4.23 -11.52
CA PRO A 105 -16.16 4.00 -12.45
C PRO A 105 -15.03 5.02 -12.25
N LEU A 106 -13.84 4.63 -12.69
CA LEU A 106 -12.68 5.51 -12.69
C LEU A 106 -12.93 6.80 -13.50
N PRO A 107 -12.40 7.94 -13.05
CA PRO A 107 -12.36 9.15 -13.85
C PRO A 107 -11.63 8.90 -15.17
N LEU A 108 -12.10 9.56 -16.24
CA LEU A 108 -11.40 9.59 -17.52
C LEU A 108 -9.95 10.07 -17.34
N LYS A 109 -9.05 9.59 -18.20
CA LYS A 109 -7.61 9.88 -18.12
C LYS A 109 -7.31 11.39 -18.03
N GLU A 110 -8.10 12.21 -18.72
CA GLU A 110 -8.02 13.67 -18.77
C GLU A 110 -8.33 14.36 -17.43
N ARG A 111 -9.05 13.71 -16.52
CA ARG A 111 -9.39 14.28 -15.21
C ARG A 111 -8.29 14.11 -14.18
N TRP A 112 -7.29 13.28 -14.46
CA TRP A 112 -6.15 13.09 -13.58
C TRP A 112 -5.16 14.24 -13.74
N PRO A 113 -4.49 14.66 -12.65
CA PRO A 113 -3.50 15.72 -12.75
C PRO A 113 -2.29 15.20 -13.53
N ASP A 114 -1.63 16.10 -14.26
CA ASP A 114 -0.32 15.80 -14.83
C ASP A 114 0.72 15.77 -13.70
N LEU A 115 1.34 14.61 -13.49
CA LEU A 115 2.25 14.36 -12.37
C LEU A 115 3.66 14.10 -12.91
N LYS A 116 4.67 14.65 -12.23
CA LYS A 116 6.10 14.40 -12.52
C LYS A 116 6.53 12.95 -12.24
N VAL A 117 5.75 12.23 -11.45
CA VAL A 117 6.00 10.83 -11.08
C VAL A 117 4.89 9.93 -11.66
N PRO A 118 5.20 8.65 -11.96
CA PRO A 118 4.19 7.74 -12.49
C PRO A 118 2.97 7.60 -11.56
N LEU A 119 1.78 7.61 -12.16
CA LEU A 119 0.51 7.36 -11.50
C LEU A 119 0.00 5.96 -11.86
N ALA A 120 -0.30 5.13 -10.87
CA ALA A 120 -1.03 3.89 -11.05
C ALA A 120 -2.35 3.94 -10.31
N VAL A 121 -3.41 3.38 -10.91
CA VAL A 121 -4.72 3.31 -10.28
C VAL A 121 -5.16 1.85 -10.23
N ILE A 122 -5.55 1.40 -9.05
CA ILE A 122 -5.98 0.03 -8.76
C ILE A 122 -7.42 0.11 -8.29
N GLU A 123 -8.35 -0.49 -9.03
CA GLU A 123 -9.72 -0.67 -8.54
C GLU A 123 -9.70 -1.73 -7.44
N SER A 124 -10.22 -1.38 -6.27
CA SER A 124 -10.42 -2.32 -5.18
C SER A 124 -11.82 -2.91 -5.33
N ASP A 125 -11.91 -4.22 -5.51
CA ASP A 125 -13.19 -4.92 -5.53
C ASP A 125 -13.82 -4.79 -4.13
N PRO A 126 -15.02 -4.21 -3.99
CA PRO A 126 -15.67 -4.05 -2.69
C PRO A 126 -16.00 -5.38 -2.00
N LYS A 127 -15.81 -6.54 -2.66
CA LYS A 127 -16.19 -7.86 -2.17
C LYS A 127 -15.13 -8.66 -1.42
N VAL A 128 -13.96 -8.10 -1.13
CA VAL A 128 -12.94 -8.78 -0.30
C VAL A 128 -12.69 -7.99 0.98
N GLN A 129 -13.56 -8.20 1.97
CA GLN A 129 -13.31 -7.93 3.39
C GLN A 129 -13.41 -9.24 4.17
#